data_AF-A0A7J6LCF9-F1
#
_entry.id   AF-A0A7J6LCF9-F1
#
_cell.length_a   1.000
_cell.length_b   1.000
_cell.length_c   1.000
_cell.angle_alpha   90.00
_cell.angle_beta   90.00
_cell.angle_gamma   90.00
#
_symmetry.space_group_name_H-M   'P 1'
#
loop_
_entity.id
_entity.type
_entity.pdbx_description
1 polymer ?
#
loop_
_entity_poly.entity_id
_entity_poly.type
_entity_poly.pdbx_seq_one_letter_code
_entity_poly.pdbx_strand_id
1 'polypeptide(L)'
;MPDGMKDFIGRDYCGGPRWERFYAKLGHAVEAHNVYDFPTCIATLGRALREQFLPIESSEGAFECATGMAAASQVLGNCLEAYGMPVRALRQRQWTSILASYDFQMKGEEYIDQSQWPLKWEETISSLLTTKKAVMLAAEDRRHPWSQRSTKDAIQSAGANSSTALKIAIVSVCDYNANETPLAELSRRNKKAHADKHGYDLIVHTKSPVLQDAFTDKADIYASRPPAWSKIDAVMEALGTALYDWVMWMDCDSYFMTPEVRLEDVIALAEVEHSVNTGSLKPSRRTKARVKRLAEWRPSNASLTRAKLLRKYDRLIEKIIEEDLKEVIGGSPESSKRVSRLIQADPELPEMLGKEEGLQIITSEDGLMLNTGIFFVKCTPWSYWFMHKTRSMTFARSPMTFHPWWDQTGVMWWLSLPVQLAAFANETSVSEQGDDYNDKDDNLGHIPAVHFLPQRQLNVYPPVVAAMLKTHIGSPLLYMILCKSAFLLSLPGRRLYSVLQWM
;
A
#
# COMPACT_ATOMS: atom_id res chain seq x y z
N MET A 1 9.95 8.09 23.62
CA MET A 1 10.44 6.91 22.86
C MET A 1 10.28 5.68 23.72
N PRO A 2 9.65 4.61 23.22
CA PRO A 2 9.60 3.30 23.89
C PRO A 2 11.01 2.74 24.14
N ASP A 3 11.17 1.99 25.23
CA ASP A 3 12.42 1.31 25.57
C ASP A 3 12.72 0.20 24.53
N GLY A 4 13.72 0.46 23.68
CA GLY A 4 14.08 -0.34 22.51
C GLY A 4 14.17 0.43 21.21
N MET A 5 13.43 1.55 21.08
CA MET A 5 13.57 2.46 19.94
C MET A 5 14.96 3.14 19.98
N LYS A 6 15.48 3.41 21.18
CA LYS A 6 16.83 3.97 21.40
C LYS A 6 17.98 3.05 20.95
N ASP A 7 17.76 1.73 20.92
CA ASP A 7 18.78 0.76 20.47
C ASP A 7 18.86 0.70 18.93
N PHE A 8 17.80 1.13 18.25
CA PHE A 8 17.64 1.15 16.80
C PHE A 8 17.93 2.55 16.21
N ILE A 9 17.58 3.62 16.94
CA ILE A 9 17.85 5.01 16.54
C ILE A 9 19.35 5.28 16.57
N GLY A 10 19.91 5.61 15.41
CA GLY A 10 21.25 6.19 15.30
C GLY A 10 22.39 5.17 15.15
N ARG A 11 22.11 3.88 14.98
CA ARG A 11 23.11 2.91 14.54
C ARG A 11 22.77 2.45 13.14
N ASP A 12 23.49 2.98 12.16
CA ASP A 12 23.66 2.31 10.89
C ASP A 12 24.37 0.99 11.18
N TYR A 13 23.61 -0.09 11.31
CA TYR A 13 24.17 -1.44 11.41
C TYR A 13 24.62 -1.94 10.03
N CYS A 14 24.97 -1.00 9.15
CA CYS A 14 25.50 -1.27 7.83
C CYS A 14 26.95 -1.78 7.83
N GLY A 15 27.40 -2.33 8.97
CA GLY A 15 28.71 -2.95 9.12
C GLY A 15 28.64 -4.45 8.88
N GLY A 16 29.78 -5.02 8.45
CA GLY A 16 29.98 -6.47 8.38
C GLY A 16 29.78 -7.08 6.99
N PRO A 17 30.01 -8.40 6.85
CA PRO A 17 30.22 -9.03 5.54
C PRO A 17 29.01 -8.95 4.60
N ARG A 18 27.79 -8.89 5.15
CA ARG A 18 26.55 -8.73 4.38
C ARG A 18 26.54 -7.39 3.65
N TRP A 19 26.78 -6.31 4.39
CA TRP A 19 26.74 -4.94 3.88
C TRP A 19 27.96 -4.62 3.02
N GLU A 20 29.14 -5.15 3.34
CA GLU A 20 30.34 -5.05 2.48
C GLU A 20 30.07 -5.60 1.06
N ARG A 21 29.41 -6.76 0.94
CA ARG A 21 29.02 -7.32 -0.36
C ARG A 21 27.98 -6.45 -1.07
N PHE A 22 27.02 -5.91 -0.33
CA PHE A 22 26.02 -4.99 -0.89
C PHE A 22 26.69 -3.73 -1.44
N TYR A 23 27.65 -3.15 -0.70
CA TYR A 23 28.39 -1.95 -1.12
C TYR A 23 29.25 -2.19 -2.34
N ALA A 24 29.93 -3.33 -2.42
CA ALA A 24 30.69 -3.69 -3.61
C ALA A 24 29.79 -3.75 -4.85
N LYS A 25 28.58 -4.32 -4.72
CA LYS A 25 27.58 -4.36 -5.82
C LYS A 25 27.05 -2.97 -6.17
N LEU A 26 26.75 -2.14 -5.17
CA LEU A 26 26.29 -0.77 -5.38
C LEU A 26 27.38 0.06 -6.09
N GLY A 27 28.64 -0.04 -5.67
CA GLY A 27 29.77 0.62 -6.33
C GLY A 27 29.88 0.22 -7.81
N HIS A 28 29.85 -1.08 -8.11
CA HIS A 28 29.86 -1.58 -9.49
C HIS A 28 28.66 -1.08 -10.31
N ALA A 29 27.47 -1.01 -9.71
CA ALA A 29 26.29 -0.47 -10.39
C ALA A 29 26.38 1.03 -10.67
N VAL A 30 26.97 1.81 -9.75
CA VAL A 30 27.22 3.25 -9.96
C VAL A 30 28.25 3.47 -11.07
N GLU A 31 29.31 2.65 -11.14
CA GLU A 31 30.25 2.66 -12.25
C GLU A 31 29.54 2.40 -13.60
N ALA A 32 28.69 1.38 -13.66
CA ALA A 32 27.87 1.07 -14.84
C ALA A 32 26.92 2.23 -15.20
N HIS A 33 26.24 2.83 -14.21
CA HIS A 33 25.37 3.99 -14.40
C HIS A 33 26.14 5.18 -15.02
N ASN A 34 27.35 5.48 -14.52
CA ASN A 34 28.16 6.60 -14.97
C ASN A 34 28.65 6.46 -16.42
N VAL A 35 28.74 5.23 -16.95
CA VAL A 35 29.08 4.94 -18.35
C VAL A 35 27.85 4.63 -19.22
N TYR A 36 26.65 4.91 -18.72
CA TYR A 36 25.37 4.66 -19.38
C TYR A 36 25.08 3.17 -19.70
N ASP A 37 25.71 2.24 -18.98
CA ASP A 37 25.40 0.80 -19.03
C ASP A 37 24.24 0.49 -18.07
N PHE A 38 23.06 0.99 -18.42
CA PHE A 38 21.85 0.81 -17.61
C PHE A 38 21.43 -0.65 -17.42
N PRO A 39 21.51 -1.56 -18.42
CA PRO A 39 21.22 -2.99 -18.22
C PRO A 39 22.07 -3.60 -17.10
N THR A 40 23.39 -3.36 -17.09
CA THR A 40 24.28 -3.86 -16.05
C THR A 40 23.98 -3.23 -14.70
N CYS A 41 23.70 -1.92 -14.65
CA CYS A 41 23.24 -1.22 -13.45
C CYS A 41 21.98 -1.89 -12.86
N ILE A 42 20.94 -2.07 -13.67
CA ILE A 42 19.64 -2.65 -13.27
C ILE A 42 19.84 -4.08 -12.75
N ALA A 43 20.52 -4.95 -13.50
CA ALA A 43 20.73 -6.33 -13.10
C ALA A 43 21.60 -6.47 -11.83
N THR A 44 22.54 -5.55 -11.62
CA THR A 44 23.40 -5.53 -10.42
C THR A 44 22.62 -5.08 -9.19
N LEU A 45 21.89 -3.95 -9.28
CA LEU A 45 21.11 -3.41 -8.16
C LEU A 45 19.89 -4.27 -7.84
N GLY A 46 19.18 -4.78 -8.85
CA GLY A 46 18.04 -5.67 -8.64
C GLY A 46 18.41 -6.90 -7.81
N ARG A 47 19.55 -7.54 -8.13
CA ARG A 47 20.10 -8.65 -7.32
C ARG A 47 20.53 -8.20 -5.92
N ALA A 48 21.23 -7.07 -5.82
CA ALA A 48 21.71 -6.56 -4.54
C ALA A 48 20.54 -6.25 -3.59
N LEU A 49 19.52 -5.52 -4.06
CA LEU A 49 18.32 -5.18 -3.30
C LEU A 49 17.53 -6.44 -2.91
N ARG A 50 17.35 -7.39 -3.85
CA ARG A 50 16.66 -8.65 -3.54
C ARG A 50 17.29 -9.42 -2.39
N GLU A 51 18.62 -9.55 -2.39
CA GLU A 51 19.34 -10.19 -1.28
C GLU A 51 19.14 -9.47 0.07
N GLN A 52 18.86 -8.16 0.06
CA GLN A 52 18.63 -7.41 1.30
C GLN A 52 17.18 -7.44 1.78
N PHE A 53 16.22 -7.46 0.86
CA PHE A 53 14.79 -7.51 1.16
C PHE A 53 14.30 -8.90 1.55
N LEU A 54 15.04 -9.96 1.24
CA LEU A 54 14.67 -11.33 1.58
C LEU A 54 15.26 -11.75 2.95
N PRO A 55 14.49 -12.48 3.78
CA PRO A 55 13.11 -12.91 3.56
C PRO A 55 12.10 -11.75 3.71
N ILE A 56 11.11 -11.69 2.82
CA ILE A 56 10.15 -10.56 2.72
C ILE A 56 9.25 -10.42 3.97
N GLU A 57 9.14 -11.47 4.77
CA GLU A 57 8.43 -11.46 6.05
C GLU A 57 9.15 -10.64 7.13
N SER A 58 10.43 -10.29 6.91
CA SER A 58 11.20 -9.42 7.81
C SER A 58 11.60 -8.14 7.11
N SER A 59 11.12 -7.02 7.64
CA SER A 59 11.55 -5.69 7.21
C SER A 59 12.90 -5.29 7.81
N GLU A 60 13.33 -5.92 8.91
CA GLU A 60 14.49 -5.50 9.70
C GLU A 60 15.75 -5.33 8.86
N GLY A 61 16.05 -6.32 7.99
CA GLY A 61 17.23 -6.30 7.14
C GLY A 61 17.27 -5.13 6.15
N ALA A 62 16.12 -4.67 5.64
CA ALA A 62 16.08 -3.53 4.73
C ALA A 62 16.27 -2.18 5.45
N PHE A 63 15.90 -2.10 6.73
CA PHE A 63 16.00 -0.87 7.53
C PHE A 63 17.26 -0.81 8.42
N GLU A 64 18.06 -1.87 8.51
CA GLU A 64 19.40 -1.85 9.12
C GLU A 64 20.31 -0.77 8.49
N CYS A 65 20.14 -0.53 7.19
CA CYS A 65 20.82 0.51 6.43
C CYS A 65 19.86 1.28 5.51
N ALA A 66 18.82 1.88 6.08
CA ALA A 66 17.73 2.46 5.31
C ALA A 66 18.21 3.51 4.29
N THR A 67 19.09 4.46 4.66
CA THR A 67 19.65 5.44 3.72
C THR A 67 20.47 4.79 2.58
N GLY A 68 21.26 3.76 2.88
CA GLY A 68 22.04 3.03 1.86
C GLY A 68 21.15 2.25 0.89
N MET A 69 20.09 1.62 1.40
CA MET A 69 19.05 0.97 0.61
C MET A 69 18.29 1.98 -0.24
N ALA A 70 17.93 3.14 0.32
CA ALA A 70 17.28 4.23 -0.39
C ALA A 70 18.14 4.72 -1.57
N ALA A 71 19.44 4.94 -1.35
CA ALA A 71 20.35 5.35 -2.41
C ALA A 71 20.47 4.30 -3.53
N ALA A 72 20.53 3.02 -3.20
CA ALA A 72 20.50 1.95 -4.20
C ALA A 72 19.19 1.94 -5.01
N SER A 73 18.03 2.06 -4.34
CA SER A 73 16.73 2.21 -5.01
C SER A 73 16.66 3.47 -5.87
N GLN A 74 17.29 4.58 -5.45
CA GLN A 74 17.33 5.84 -6.21
C GLN A 74 18.13 5.69 -7.50
N VAL A 75 19.33 5.09 -7.44
CA VAL A 75 20.14 4.81 -8.62
C VAL A 75 19.42 3.84 -9.55
N LEU A 76 18.79 2.80 -9.00
CA LEU A 76 18.00 1.86 -9.79
C LEU A 76 16.82 2.54 -10.48
N GLY A 77 16.09 3.42 -9.78
CA GLY A 77 15.00 4.21 -10.36
C GLY A 77 15.47 5.08 -11.52
N ASN A 78 16.64 5.72 -11.41
CA ASN A 78 17.24 6.49 -12.49
C ASN A 78 17.63 5.60 -13.69
N CYS A 79 18.24 4.43 -13.44
CA CYS A 79 18.59 3.48 -14.50
C CYS A 79 17.32 2.95 -15.22
N LEU A 80 16.26 2.60 -14.48
CA LEU A 80 14.99 2.13 -15.05
C LEU A 80 14.31 3.22 -15.90
N GLU A 81 14.28 4.47 -15.44
CA GLU A 81 13.70 5.58 -16.20
C GLU A 81 14.46 5.84 -17.50
N ALA A 82 15.79 5.88 -17.42
CA ALA A 82 16.65 6.03 -18.60
C ALA A 82 16.54 4.85 -19.57
N TYR A 83 16.21 3.66 -19.06
CA TYR A 83 15.99 2.45 -19.86
C TYR A 83 14.57 2.35 -20.45
N GLY A 84 13.68 3.31 -20.17
CA GLY A 84 12.31 3.29 -20.70
C GLY A 84 11.33 2.43 -19.90
N MET A 85 11.60 2.20 -18.60
CA MET A 85 10.74 1.47 -17.66
C MET A 85 10.17 2.40 -16.57
N PRO A 86 9.31 3.37 -16.94
CA PRO A 86 8.95 4.46 -16.04
C PRO A 86 8.02 4.03 -14.90
N VAL A 87 7.22 2.97 -15.07
CA VAL A 87 6.37 2.44 -13.98
C VAL A 87 7.26 1.81 -12.92
N ARG A 88 8.22 0.97 -13.33
CA ARG A 88 9.19 0.39 -12.38
C ARG A 88 10.05 1.47 -11.73
N ALA A 89 10.48 2.48 -12.48
CA ALA A 89 11.20 3.63 -11.93
C ALA A 89 10.38 4.34 -10.84
N LEU A 90 9.08 4.59 -11.08
CA LEU A 90 8.19 5.16 -10.07
C LEU A 90 8.15 4.30 -8.80
N ARG A 91 8.02 2.98 -8.91
CA ARG A 91 8.01 2.09 -7.74
C ARG A 91 9.32 2.14 -6.97
N GLN A 92 10.46 2.17 -7.67
CA GLN A 92 11.76 2.30 -7.00
C GLN A 92 11.90 3.65 -6.29
N ARG A 93 11.42 4.75 -6.87
CA ARG A 93 11.42 6.06 -6.20
C ARG A 93 10.52 6.08 -4.96
N GLN A 94 9.38 5.40 -4.98
CA GLN A 94 8.55 5.23 -3.77
C GLN A 94 9.29 4.43 -2.70
N TRP A 95 10.00 3.36 -3.09
CA TRP A 95 10.85 2.60 -2.18
C TRP A 95 11.98 3.45 -1.60
N THR A 96 12.63 4.28 -2.41
CA THR A 96 13.59 5.29 -1.95
C THR A 96 12.96 6.18 -0.88
N SER A 97 11.77 6.73 -1.13
CA SER A 97 11.11 7.61 -0.18
C SER A 97 10.69 6.90 1.11
N ILE A 98 10.22 5.64 1.04
CA ILE A 98 9.93 4.81 2.22
C ILE A 98 11.19 4.68 3.07
N LEU A 99 12.26 4.17 2.48
CA LEU A 99 13.51 3.90 3.20
C LEU A 99 14.14 5.19 3.74
N ALA A 100 14.18 6.26 2.95
CA ALA A 100 14.72 7.55 3.37
C ALA A 100 13.86 8.21 4.47
N SER A 101 12.53 8.13 4.39
CA SER A 101 11.65 8.75 5.38
C SER A 101 11.79 8.14 6.77
N TYR A 102 12.14 6.85 6.84
CA TYR A 102 12.48 6.20 8.10
C TYR A 102 13.68 6.88 8.77
N ASP A 103 14.80 7.03 8.05
CA ASP A 103 15.98 7.71 8.59
C ASP A 103 15.73 9.20 8.80
N PHE A 104 14.92 9.85 7.97
CA PHE A 104 14.51 11.25 8.16
C PHE A 104 13.81 11.43 9.52
N GLN A 105 12.85 10.57 9.85
CA GLN A 105 12.14 10.64 11.12
C GLN A 105 13.07 10.35 12.31
N MET A 106 14.02 9.43 12.13
CA MET A 106 14.85 8.92 13.22
C MET A 106 16.12 9.73 13.47
N LYS A 107 16.69 10.32 12.42
CA LYS A 107 18.03 10.93 12.40
C LYS A 107 18.02 12.36 11.84
N GLY A 108 16.92 12.79 11.21
CA GLY A 108 16.75 14.12 10.65
C GLY A 108 17.24 14.26 9.20
N GLU A 109 16.89 15.39 8.58
CA GLU A 109 17.24 15.73 7.20
C GLU A 109 18.76 15.83 6.98
N GLU A 110 19.46 16.52 7.88
CA GLU A 110 20.91 16.72 7.81
C GLU A 110 21.67 15.40 7.74
N TYR A 111 21.18 14.35 8.41
CA TYR A 111 21.78 13.03 8.36
C TYR A 111 21.78 12.46 6.94
N ILE A 112 20.63 12.53 6.27
CA ILE A 112 20.49 12.03 4.90
C ILE A 112 21.38 12.84 3.97
N ASP A 113 21.28 14.17 4.06
CA ASP A 113 21.96 15.07 3.15
C ASP A 113 23.48 15.09 3.33
N GLN A 114 23.98 14.84 4.54
CA GLN A 114 25.42 14.75 4.81
C GLN A 114 25.94 13.31 4.78
N SER A 115 25.08 12.33 4.49
CA SER A 115 25.52 10.95 4.39
C SER A 115 26.50 10.76 3.23
N GLN A 116 27.30 9.71 3.30
CA GLN A 116 28.17 9.29 2.19
C GLN A 116 27.39 8.73 0.99
N TRP A 117 26.08 8.54 1.15
CA TRP A 117 25.23 8.00 0.11
C TRP A 117 24.84 9.12 -0.87
N PRO A 118 24.73 8.83 -2.19
CA PRO A 118 24.32 9.83 -3.19
C PRO A 118 22.81 10.09 -3.12
N LEU A 119 22.35 10.62 -1.98
CA LEU A 119 20.95 10.87 -1.69
C LEU A 119 20.80 12.24 -1.03
N LYS A 120 19.86 13.04 -1.54
CA LYS A 120 19.39 14.26 -0.89
C LYS A 120 17.89 14.11 -0.64
N TRP A 121 17.43 14.55 0.52
CA TRP A 121 16.03 14.40 0.90
C TRP A 121 15.09 15.15 -0.05
N GLU A 122 15.36 16.44 -0.30
CA GLU A 122 14.53 17.27 -1.18
C GLU A 122 14.50 16.72 -2.62
N GLU A 123 15.65 16.32 -3.15
CA GLU A 123 15.75 15.74 -4.50
C GLU A 123 14.97 14.43 -4.60
N THR A 124 15.04 13.58 -3.57
CA THR A 124 14.30 12.31 -3.51
C THR A 124 12.79 12.55 -3.65
N ILE A 125 12.24 13.44 -2.83
CA ILE A 125 10.80 13.75 -2.84
C ILE A 125 10.40 14.45 -4.13
N SER A 126 11.18 15.44 -4.57
CA SER A 126 10.92 16.17 -5.82
C SER A 126 10.92 15.24 -7.03
N SER A 127 11.86 14.30 -7.08
CA SER A 127 11.96 13.36 -8.18
C SER A 127 10.83 12.34 -8.17
N LEU A 128 10.40 11.85 -7.00
CA LEU A 128 9.21 11.02 -6.88
C LEU A 128 7.98 11.75 -7.43
N LEU A 129 7.71 12.97 -6.96
CA LEU A 129 6.54 13.76 -7.39
C LEU A 129 6.55 14.02 -8.91
N THR A 130 7.74 14.27 -9.47
CA THR A 130 7.92 14.55 -10.90
C THR A 130 7.66 13.29 -11.74
N THR A 131 8.32 12.18 -11.42
CA THR A 131 8.11 10.90 -12.13
C THR A 131 6.67 10.43 -11.95
N LYS A 132 6.09 10.52 -10.76
CA LYS A 132 4.69 10.15 -10.52
C LYS A 132 3.76 10.97 -11.40
N LYS A 133 3.93 12.29 -11.46
CA LYS A 133 3.11 13.14 -12.34
C LYS A 133 3.22 12.69 -13.79
N ALA A 134 4.43 12.43 -14.29
CA ALA A 134 4.62 11.98 -15.67
C ALA A 134 3.96 10.61 -15.93
N VAL A 135 4.20 9.63 -15.06
CA VAL A 135 3.70 8.25 -15.21
C VAL A 135 2.21 8.18 -15.01
N MET A 136 1.67 8.80 -13.95
CA MET A 136 0.24 8.77 -13.67
C MET A 136 -0.54 9.55 -14.72
N LEU A 137 -0.07 10.72 -15.19
CA LEU A 137 -0.76 11.40 -16.29
C LEU A 137 -0.75 10.53 -17.56
N ALA A 138 0.39 9.95 -17.93
CA ALA A 138 0.47 9.09 -19.10
C ALA A 138 -0.39 7.82 -18.97
N ALA A 139 -0.38 7.18 -17.80
CA ALA A 139 -1.13 5.96 -17.53
C ALA A 139 -2.63 6.22 -17.34
N GLU A 140 -3.02 7.21 -16.53
CA GLU A 140 -4.43 7.59 -16.31
C GLU A 140 -5.06 8.13 -17.59
N ASP A 141 -4.39 8.99 -18.36
CA ASP A 141 -4.99 9.54 -19.59
C ASP A 141 -5.17 8.46 -20.66
N ARG A 142 -4.27 7.46 -20.73
CA ARG A 142 -4.40 6.32 -21.65
C ARG A 142 -5.47 5.35 -21.21
N ARG A 143 -5.50 4.99 -19.93
CA ARG A 143 -6.37 3.92 -19.39
C ARG A 143 -7.77 4.42 -19.06
N HIS A 144 -7.86 5.62 -18.52
CA HIS A 144 -9.08 6.12 -17.89
C HIS A 144 -9.42 7.53 -18.41
N PRO A 145 -9.96 7.67 -19.64
CA PRO A 145 -10.41 8.98 -20.14
C PRO A 145 -11.46 9.65 -19.24
N TRP A 146 -12.18 8.85 -18.45
CA TRP A 146 -13.15 9.30 -17.46
C TRP A 146 -12.52 9.74 -16.15
N SER A 147 -11.24 9.43 -15.89
CA SER A 147 -10.56 9.80 -14.65
C SER A 147 -10.73 11.31 -14.42
N GLN A 148 -10.57 12.12 -15.47
CA GLN A 148 -10.77 13.58 -15.53
C GLN A 148 -12.17 14.09 -15.19
N ARG A 149 -13.15 13.21 -14.95
CA ARG A 149 -14.55 13.55 -14.69
C ARG A 149 -14.88 13.42 -13.21
N SER A 150 -16.04 13.96 -12.82
CA SER A 150 -16.61 13.68 -11.50
C SER A 150 -16.86 12.18 -11.32
N THR A 151 -16.86 11.66 -10.10
CA THR A 151 -17.11 10.23 -9.84
C THR A 151 -18.42 9.75 -10.43
N LYS A 152 -19.46 10.58 -10.34
CA LYS A 152 -20.77 10.27 -10.93
C LYS A 152 -20.69 10.13 -12.45
N ASP A 153 -20.01 11.06 -13.11
CA ASP A 153 -19.87 11.02 -14.57
C ASP A 153 -18.96 9.86 -15.00
N ALA A 154 -17.93 9.54 -14.21
CA ALA A 154 -17.05 8.41 -14.44
C ALA A 154 -17.81 7.08 -14.41
N ILE A 155 -18.61 6.85 -13.36
CA ILE A 155 -19.50 5.69 -13.23
C ILE A 155 -20.42 5.58 -14.44
N GLN A 156 -21.09 6.68 -14.81
CA GLN A 156 -22.01 6.69 -15.95
C GLN A 156 -21.30 6.40 -17.28
N SER A 157 -20.11 6.97 -17.47
CA SER A 157 -19.33 6.84 -18.70
C SER A 157 -18.75 5.45 -18.88
N ALA A 158 -18.33 4.81 -17.78
CA ALA A 158 -17.85 3.42 -17.77
C ALA A 158 -18.99 2.40 -17.89
N GLY A 159 -20.25 2.83 -17.81
CA GLY A 159 -21.39 1.91 -17.74
C GLY A 159 -21.41 1.10 -16.45
N ALA A 160 -20.70 1.55 -15.41
CA ALA A 160 -20.44 0.85 -14.16
C ALA A 160 -21.63 0.95 -13.18
N ASN A 161 -22.85 0.74 -13.65
CA ASN A 161 -24.03 0.74 -12.80
C ASN A 161 -24.22 -0.66 -12.20
N SER A 162 -23.98 -0.80 -10.90
CA SER A 162 -24.20 -2.09 -10.25
C SER A 162 -25.69 -2.34 -10.02
N SER A 163 -26.23 -3.35 -10.71
CA SER A 163 -27.54 -3.92 -10.41
C SER A 163 -27.50 -4.89 -9.22
N THR A 164 -26.29 -5.26 -8.77
CA THR A 164 -26.10 -6.28 -7.74
C THR A 164 -26.11 -5.63 -6.37
N ALA A 165 -27.12 -5.94 -5.55
CA ALA A 165 -27.14 -5.53 -4.14
C ALA A 165 -26.03 -6.23 -3.36
N LEU A 166 -25.03 -5.49 -2.88
CA LEU A 166 -23.92 -5.98 -2.05
C LEU A 166 -24.17 -5.67 -0.58
N LYS A 167 -23.70 -6.56 0.31
CA LYS A 167 -23.63 -6.27 1.75
C LYS A 167 -22.32 -5.57 2.06
N ILE A 168 -22.37 -4.27 2.38
CA ILE A 168 -21.18 -3.46 2.63
C ILE A 168 -21.19 -2.94 4.07
N ALA A 169 -20.04 -3.03 4.73
CA ALA A 169 -19.78 -2.32 5.98
C ALA A 169 -18.84 -1.14 5.74
N ILE A 170 -19.19 0.02 6.30
CA ILE A 170 -18.28 1.16 6.46
C ILE A 170 -17.65 1.06 7.84
N VAL A 171 -16.32 1.01 7.90
CA VAL A 171 -15.55 0.85 9.14
C VAL A 171 -14.68 2.08 9.38
N SER A 172 -14.67 2.57 10.61
CA SER A 172 -13.85 3.72 11.01
C SER A 172 -13.40 3.62 12.47
N VAL A 173 -12.27 4.25 12.79
CA VAL A 173 -11.78 4.41 14.18
C VAL A 173 -11.65 5.89 14.47
N CYS A 174 -12.41 6.38 15.45
CA CYS A 174 -12.44 7.76 15.90
C CYS A 174 -12.01 7.84 17.38
N ASP A 175 -10.73 7.59 17.65
CA ASP A 175 -10.14 7.70 19.01
C ASP A 175 -9.62 9.12 19.29
N TYR A 176 -10.51 10.12 19.19
CA TYR A 176 -10.22 11.51 19.52
C TYR A 176 -10.81 11.89 20.88
N ASN A 177 -10.16 12.82 21.58
CA ASN A 177 -10.73 13.41 22.78
C ASN A 177 -11.92 14.32 22.39
N ALA A 178 -13.13 13.89 22.72
CA ALA A 178 -14.36 14.62 22.41
C ALA A 178 -14.43 16.01 23.09
N ASN A 179 -13.66 16.24 24.15
CA ASN A 179 -13.57 17.56 24.80
C ASN A 179 -12.65 18.52 24.05
N GLU A 180 -11.75 18.01 23.19
CA GLU A 180 -10.81 18.81 22.41
C GLU A 180 -11.31 19.07 21.00
N THR A 181 -12.08 18.14 20.42
CA THR A 181 -12.56 18.28 19.04
C THR A 181 -13.91 17.59 18.80
N PRO A 182 -14.83 18.22 18.04
CA PRO A 182 -16.08 17.60 17.62
C PRO A 182 -15.90 16.64 16.42
N LEU A 183 -14.68 16.48 15.91
CA LEU A 183 -14.38 15.75 14.67
C LEU A 183 -15.00 14.35 14.63
N ALA A 184 -14.82 13.56 15.70
CA ALA A 184 -15.36 12.20 15.79
C ALA A 184 -16.89 12.18 15.62
N GLU A 185 -17.59 13.13 16.22
CA GLU A 185 -19.04 13.20 16.15
C GLU A 185 -19.52 13.65 14.76
N LEU A 186 -18.88 14.66 14.18
CA LEU A 186 -19.21 15.15 12.84
C LEU A 186 -18.98 14.06 11.79
N SER A 187 -17.85 13.38 11.87
CA SER A 187 -17.49 12.25 11.04
C SER A 187 -18.50 11.11 11.12
N ARG A 188 -18.84 10.70 12.36
CA ARG A 188 -19.84 9.66 12.60
C ARG A 188 -21.20 10.03 12.01
N ARG A 189 -21.67 11.28 12.19
CA ARG A 189 -22.95 11.74 11.62
C ARG A 189 -22.94 11.70 10.09
N ASN A 190 -21.86 12.18 9.46
CA ASN A 190 -21.71 12.17 8.02
C ASN A 190 -21.74 10.74 7.46
N LYS A 191 -20.91 9.85 8.02
CA LYS A 191 -20.86 8.43 7.62
C LYS A 191 -22.19 7.72 7.85
N LYS A 192 -22.86 8.00 8.97
CA LYS A 192 -24.18 7.43 9.29
C LYS A 192 -25.25 7.87 8.30
N ALA A 193 -25.30 9.15 7.96
CA ALA A 193 -26.26 9.66 6.98
C ALA A 193 -26.08 8.97 5.61
N HIS A 194 -24.83 8.74 5.19
CA HIS A 194 -24.54 8.01 3.97
C HIS A 194 -24.92 6.52 4.06
N ALA A 195 -24.58 5.86 5.17
CA ALA A 195 -24.92 4.45 5.41
C ALA A 195 -26.43 4.22 5.44
N ASP A 196 -27.18 5.05 6.17
CA ASP A 196 -28.65 4.96 6.28
C ASP A 196 -29.33 5.17 4.92
N LYS A 197 -28.80 6.09 4.08
CA LYS A 197 -29.35 6.39 2.75
C LYS A 197 -29.28 5.18 1.81
N HIS A 198 -28.20 4.40 1.89
CA HIS A 198 -27.91 3.33 0.92
C HIS A 198 -28.03 1.91 1.50
N GLY A 199 -28.37 1.78 2.77
CA GLY A 199 -28.56 0.49 3.43
C GLY A 199 -27.26 -0.24 3.77
N TYR A 200 -26.20 0.51 4.09
CA TYR A 200 -24.93 -0.06 4.57
C TYR A 200 -24.90 -0.15 6.09
N ASP A 201 -24.11 -1.08 6.61
CA ASP A 201 -23.78 -1.10 8.03
C ASP A 201 -22.65 -0.10 8.32
N LEU A 202 -22.73 0.57 9.48
CA LEU A 202 -21.68 1.48 9.95
C LEU A 202 -21.10 0.95 11.27
N ILE A 203 -19.80 0.67 11.27
CA ILE A 203 -19.03 0.21 12.43
C ILE A 203 -18.01 1.30 12.77
N VAL A 204 -18.25 2.03 13.87
CA VAL A 204 -17.33 3.09 14.34
C VAL A 204 -16.79 2.72 15.71
N HIS A 205 -15.48 2.52 15.79
CA HIS A 205 -14.79 2.32 17.05
C HIS A 205 -14.42 3.68 17.65
N THR A 206 -14.80 3.92 18.91
CA THR A 206 -14.43 5.14 19.66
C THR A 206 -13.09 5.04 20.38
N LYS A 207 -12.47 3.85 20.30
CA LYS A 207 -11.14 3.54 20.80
C LYS A 207 -10.43 2.66 19.77
N SER A 208 -9.11 2.78 19.64
CA SER A 208 -8.32 1.90 18.78
C SER A 208 -8.56 0.42 19.15
N PRO A 209 -9.20 -0.38 18.27
CA PRO A 209 -9.44 -1.78 18.58
C PRO A 209 -8.15 -2.60 18.50
N VAL A 210 -8.15 -3.72 19.22
CA VAL A 210 -7.14 -4.77 19.12
C VAL A 210 -7.86 -6.05 18.74
N LEU A 211 -7.52 -6.59 17.57
CA LEU A 211 -8.13 -7.82 17.06
C LEU A 211 -7.90 -8.95 18.07
N GLN A 212 -8.98 -9.58 18.50
CA GLN A 212 -8.98 -10.72 19.43
C GLN A 212 -8.75 -12.02 18.66
N ASP A 213 -7.50 -12.49 18.63
CA ASP A 213 -7.05 -13.66 17.90
C ASP A 213 -5.96 -14.45 18.64
N ALA A 214 -5.33 -15.41 17.95
CA ALA A 214 -4.24 -16.22 18.49
C ALA A 214 -2.98 -15.41 18.90
N PHE A 215 -2.89 -14.14 18.52
CA PHE A 215 -1.73 -13.27 18.74
C PHE A 215 -1.98 -12.23 19.84
N THR A 216 -3.22 -12.08 20.34
CA THR A 216 -3.59 -11.05 21.31
C THR A 216 -2.90 -11.19 22.66
N ASP A 217 -2.70 -12.42 23.16
CA ASP A 217 -2.06 -12.68 24.45
C ASP A 217 -0.56 -12.33 24.49
N LYS A 218 0.01 -11.90 23.35
CA LYS A 218 1.36 -11.36 23.24
C LYS A 218 1.31 -9.83 23.41
N ALA A 219 0.90 -9.41 24.61
CA ALA A 219 0.52 -8.03 24.96
C ALA A 219 1.60 -6.97 24.72
N ASP A 220 2.87 -7.37 24.64
CA ASP A 220 4.01 -6.51 24.31
C ASP A 220 3.89 -5.87 22.92
N ILE A 221 3.13 -6.49 22.02
CA ILE A 221 2.91 -6.02 20.65
C ILE A 221 2.13 -4.70 20.59
N TYR A 222 1.13 -4.51 21.45
CA TYR A 222 0.16 -3.42 21.30
C TYR A 222 0.51 -2.19 22.13
N ALA A 223 1.30 -2.33 23.19
CA ALA A 223 1.59 -1.23 24.12
C ALA A 223 2.27 -0.03 23.45
N SER A 224 3.06 -0.26 22.39
CA SER A 224 3.77 0.80 21.66
C SER A 224 3.27 1.01 20.22
N ARG A 225 2.22 0.30 19.79
CA ARG A 225 1.72 0.37 18.42
C ARG A 225 0.98 1.69 18.19
N PRO A 226 1.38 2.52 17.19
CA PRO A 226 0.67 3.76 16.90
C PRO A 226 -0.81 3.51 16.57
N PRO A 227 -1.74 4.41 16.98
CA PRO A 227 -3.18 4.27 16.74
C PRO A 227 -3.57 4.09 15.27
N ALA A 228 -2.80 4.67 14.33
CA ALA A 228 -3.04 4.55 12.90
C ALA A 228 -3.18 3.09 12.42
N TRP A 229 -2.39 2.19 13.01
CA TRP A 229 -2.46 0.78 12.67
C TRP A 229 -3.76 0.09 13.09
N SER A 230 -4.52 0.63 14.06
CA SER A 230 -5.73 0.00 14.58
C SER A 230 -6.84 -0.18 13.52
N LYS A 231 -6.74 0.54 12.39
CA LYS A 231 -7.59 0.33 11.22
C LYS A 231 -7.50 -1.09 10.65
N ILE A 232 -6.31 -1.68 10.66
CA ILE A 232 -6.10 -3.04 10.17
C ILE A 232 -6.88 -4.03 11.04
N ASP A 233 -6.87 -3.83 12.36
CA ASP A 233 -7.60 -4.66 13.31
C ASP A 233 -9.12 -4.49 13.13
N ALA A 234 -9.60 -3.25 13.00
CA ALA A 234 -11.02 -2.95 12.77
C ALA A 234 -11.56 -3.59 11.49
N VAL A 235 -10.81 -3.50 10.38
CA VAL A 235 -11.19 -4.12 9.10
C VAL A 235 -11.21 -5.64 9.23
N MET A 236 -10.21 -6.23 9.90
CA MET A 236 -10.16 -7.68 10.12
C MET A 236 -11.31 -8.18 11.02
N GLU A 237 -11.71 -7.42 12.04
CA GLU A 237 -12.90 -7.74 12.85
C GLU A 237 -14.16 -7.80 11.98
N ALA A 238 -14.37 -6.78 11.14
CA ALA A 238 -15.52 -6.73 10.23
C ALA A 238 -15.51 -7.88 9.21
N LEU A 239 -14.36 -8.17 8.59
CA LEU A 239 -14.19 -9.31 7.67
C LEU A 239 -14.46 -10.65 8.38
N GLY A 240 -13.98 -10.79 9.62
CA GLY A 240 -14.12 -12.02 10.41
C GLY A 240 -15.56 -12.39 10.75
N THR A 241 -16.49 -11.42 10.75
CA THR A 241 -17.93 -11.71 10.90
C THR A 241 -18.48 -12.54 9.74
N ALA A 242 -17.84 -12.48 8.57
CA ALA A 242 -18.28 -13.10 7.33
C ALA A 242 -19.72 -12.72 6.91
N LEU A 243 -20.21 -11.55 7.35
CA LEU A 243 -21.52 -11.02 6.97
C LEU A 243 -21.47 -10.24 5.66
N TYR A 244 -20.35 -9.54 5.42
CA TYR A 244 -20.19 -8.57 4.34
C TYR A 244 -19.60 -9.20 3.07
N ASP A 245 -19.96 -8.64 1.91
CA ASP A 245 -19.28 -8.90 0.65
C ASP A 245 -18.01 -8.05 0.56
N TRP A 246 -18.10 -6.80 1.01
CA TRP A 246 -17.03 -5.81 1.02
C TRP A 246 -17.02 -5.04 2.34
N VAL A 247 -15.81 -4.68 2.78
CA VAL A 247 -15.57 -3.77 3.90
C VAL A 247 -14.86 -2.53 3.35
N MET A 248 -15.46 -1.36 3.52
CA MET A 248 -14.84 -0.08 3.23
C MET A 248 -14.22 0.47 4.51
N TRP A 249 -12.90 0.64 4.52
CA TRP A 249 -12.25 1.46 5.52
C TRP A 249 -12.38 2.94 5.15
N MET A 250 -12.62 3.79 6.15
CA MET A 250 -12.60 5.24 6.00
C MET A 250 -12.07 5.90 7.28
N ASP A 251 -11.00 6.67 7.17
CA ASP A 251 -10.41 7.41 8.29
C ASP A 251 -11.45 8.34 8.93
N CYS A 252 -11.25 8.65 10.21
CA CYS A 252 -12.20 9.46 10.97
C CYS A 252 -12.26 10.91 10.47
N ASP A 253 -11.20 11.44 9.88
CA ASP A 253 -11.16 12.78 9.29
C ASP A 253 -11.62 12.82 7.82
N SER A 254 -12.04 11.68 7.25
CA SER A 254 -12.60 11.59 5.91
C SER A 254 -14.13 11.73 5.91
N TYR A 255 -14.69 12.41 4.90
CA TYR A 255 -16.12 12.70 4.79
C TYR A 255 -16.69 12.33 3.41
N PHE A 256 -17.94 11.83 3.39
CA PHE A 256 -18.72 11.72 2.17
C PHE A 256 -19.19 13.10 1.73
N MET A 257 -18.77 13.50 0.53
CA MET A 257 -19.11 14.80 -0.08
C MET A 257 -20.10 14.68 -1.25
N THR A 258 -20.34 13.46 -1.74
CA THR A 258 -21.28 13.19 -2.83
C THR A 258 -22.22 12.06 -2.42
N PRO A 259 -23.24 12.34 -1.59
CA PRO A 259 -24.04 11.30 -0.96
C PRO A 259 -24.91 10.52 -1.97
N GLU A 260 -24.98 10.92 -3.24
CA GLU A 260 -25.71 10.21 -4.30
C GLU A 260 -24.93 9.01 -4.86
N VAL A 261 -23.59 9.04 -4.78
CA VAL A 261 -22.74 7.95 -5.29
C VAL A 261 -22.83 6.79 -4.32
N ARG A 262 -23.17 5.60 -4.84
CA ARG A 262 -23.20 4.36 -4.05
C ARG A 262 -21.83 3.71 -4.04
N LEU A 263 -21.51 3.00 -2.97
CA LEU A 263 -20.27 2.22 -2.85
C LEU A 263 -20.23 1.08 -3.88
N GLU A 264 -21.37 0.48 -4.24
CA GLU A 264 -21.44 -0.54 -5.29
C GLU A 264 -21.05 0.00 -6.66
N ASP A 265 -21.34 1.27 -6.94
CA ASP A 265 -20.99 1.89 -8.22
C ASP A 265 -19.48 2.16 -8.32
N VAL A 266 -18.84 2.52 -7.19
CA VAL A 266 -17.37 2.64 -7.10
C VAL A 266 -16.69 1.28 -7.26
N ILE A 267 -17.24 0.23 -6.65
CA ILE A 267 -16.75 -1.15 -6.82
C ILE A 267 -16.92 -1.62 -8.26
N ALA A 268 -18.08 -1.39 -8.87
CA ALA A 268 -18.32 -1.74 -10.27
C ALA A 268 -17.39 -0.99 -11.22
N LEU A 269 -17.08 0.28 -10.92
CA LEU A 269 -16.10 1.04 -11.70
C LEU A 269 -14.73 0.37 -11.65
N ALA A 270 -14.25 0.00 -10.46
CA ALA A 270 -12.99 -0.71 -10.33
C ALA A 270 -12.99 -2.07 -11.05
N GLU A 271 -14.10 -2.81 -11.05
CA GLU A 271 -14.18 -4.10 -11.74
C GLU A 271 -14.18 -3.98 -13.27
N VAL A 272 -14.91 -3.02 -13.82
CA VAL A 272 -14.92 -2.72 -15.26
C VAL A 272 -13.51 -2.43 -15.75
N GLU A 273 -12.70 -1.76 -14.93
CA GLU A 273 -11.34 -1.39 -15.27
C GLU A 273 -10.33 -2.51 -14.97
N HIS A 274 -10.62 -3.37 -14.01
CA HIS A 274 -9.77 -4.51 -13.69
C HIS A 274 -9.77 -5.59 -14.77
N SER A 275 -10.91 -5.79 -15.46
CA SER A 275 -11.14 -6.56 -16.70
C SER A 275 -10.19 -7.73 -17.08
N VAL A 276 -9.73 -8.49 -16.10
CA VAL A 276 -9.44 -9.93 -16.24
C VAL A 276 -10.75 -10.66 -15.91
N ASN A 277 -11.08 -11.76 -16.61
CA ASN A 277 -12.26 -12.64 -16.46
C ASN A 277 -12.48 -13.17 -15.01
N THR A 278 -12.72 -12.29 -14.03
CA THR A 278 -12.46 -12.56 -12.61
C THR A 278 -13.76 -12.71 -11.82
N GLY A 279 -14.59 -13.65 -12.24
CA GLY A 279 -15.62 -14.23 -11.39
C GLY A 279 -16.67 -13.25 -10.84
N SER A 280 -17.38 -13.68 -9.80
CA SER A 280 -18.52 -12.93 -9.26
C SER A 280 -18.10 -11.75 -8.36
N LEU A 281 -18.84 -10.64 -8.48
CA LEU A 281 -18.88 -9.51 -7.52
C LEU A 281 -19.00 -9.95 -6.06
N LYS A 282 -19.73 -11.05 -5.81
CA LYS A 282 -20.05 -11.55 -4.47
C LYS A 282 -19.13 -12.71 -4.08
N PRO A 283 -18.48 -12.64 -2.91
CA PRO A 283 -17.90 -13.82 -2.30
C PRO A 283 -18.98 -14.89 -2.09
N SER A 284 -18.66 -16.15 -2.43
CA SER A 284 -19.60 -17.24 -2.19
C SER A 284 -19.86 -17.43 -0.69
N ARG A 285 -21.01 -18.01 -0.32
CA ARG A 285 -21.30 -18.36 1.08
C ARG A 285 -20.19 -19.23 1.70
N ARG A 286 -19.56 -20.09 0.88
CA ARG A 286 -18.47 -20.96 1.28
C ARG A 286 -17.18 -20.17 1.52
N THR A 287 -16.86 -19.22 0.63
CA THR A 287 -15.73 -18.29 0.77
C THR A 287 -15.84 -17.51 2.09
N LYS A 288 -17.03 -16.97 2.40
CA LYS A 288 -17.31 -16.28 3.67
C LYS A 288 -17.14 -17.20 4.89
N ALA A 289 -17.66 -18.43 4.83
CA ALA A 289 -17.49 -19.41 5.91
C ALA A 289 -16.01 -19.74 6.18
N ARG A 290 -15.15 -19.72 5.14
CA ARG A 290 -13.70 -19.92 5.28
C ARG A 290 -13.01 -18.73 5.95
N VAL A 291 -13.39 -17.49 5.61
CA VAL A 291 -12.93 -16.28 6.32
C VAL A 291 -13.30 -16.35 7.80
N LYS A 292 -14.54 -16.75 8.10
CA LYS A 292 -14.98 -16.96 9.48
C LYS A 292 -14.11 -17.99 10.21
N ARG A 293 -13.84 -19.13 9.58
CA ARG A 293 -12.94 -20.17 10.13
C ARG A 293 -11.52 -19.65 10.38
N LEU A 294 -11.00 -18.75 9.55
CA LEU A 294 -9.70 -18.10 9.76
C LEU A 294 -9.74 -17.17 10.97
N ALA A 295 -10.76 -16.33 11.08
CA ALA A 295 -10.92 -15.40 12.20
C ALA A 295 -11.11 -16.10 13.56
N GLU A 296 -11.83 -17.23 13.55
CA GLU A 296 -12.08 -18.07 14.73
C GLU A 296 -10.92 -19.02 15.04
N TRP A 297 -9.91 -19.12 14.17
CA TRP A 297 -8.81 -20.06 14.39
C TRP A 297 -8.03 -19.71 15.65
N ARG A 298 -7.75 -20.74 16.45
CA ARG A 298 -6.88 -20.66 17.63
C ARG A 298 -5.91 -21.85 17.61
N PRO A 299 -4.64 -21.66 17.98
CA PRO A 299 -3.69 -22.76 18.08
C PRO A 299 -4.08 -23.67 19.24
N SER A 300 -3.97 -24.98 19.05
CA SER A 300 -4.16 -25.95 20.14
C SER A 300 -3.11 -25.88 21.25
N ASN A 301 -2.00 -25.18 21.02
CA ASN A 301 -0.93 -24.99 21.99
C ASN A 301 -0.59 -23.49 22.12
N ALA A 302 -0.89 -22.91 23.28
CA ALA A 302 -0.61 -21.51 23.62
C ALA A 302 0.90 -21.20 23.78
N SER A 303 1.76 -22.22 23.92
CA SER A 303 3.20 -22.07 24.14
C SER A 303 4.01 -21.81 22.87
N LEU A 304 3.36 -21.65 21.71
CA LEU A 304 4.08 -21.42 20.46
C LEU A 304 4.75 -20.04 20.48
N THR A 305 6.02 -20.02 20.07
CA THR A 305 6.71 -18.78 19.70
C THR A 305 5.97 -18.10 18.55
N ARG A 306 6.01 -16.78 18.48
CA ARG A 306 5.39 -15.98 17.40
C ARG A 306 5.73 -16.50 16.00
N ALA A 307 7.01 -16.74 15.69
CA ALA A 307 7.42 -17.22 14.37
C ALA A 307 6.81 -18.59 14.01
N LYS A 308 6.71 -19.51 14.98
CA LYS A 308 6.03 -20.81 14.80
C LYS A 308 4.52 -20.64 14.63
N LEU A 309 3.92 -19.65 15.29
CA LEU A 309 2.49 -19.36 15.18
C LEU A 309 2.16 -18.79 13.79
N LEU A 310 2.92 -17.80 13.31
CA LEU A 310 2.82 -17.26 11.95
C LEU A 310 2.93 -18.37 10.90
N ARG A 311 3.97 -19.22 10.98
CA ARG A 311 4.14 -20.35 10.06
C ARG A 311 3.03 -21.41 10.13
N LYS A 312 2.33 -21.55 11.26
CA LYS A 312 1.17 -22.44 11.34
C LYS A 312 -0.06 -21.80 10.70
N TYR A 313 -0.22 -20.50 10.90
CA TYR A 313 -1.31 -19.72 10.33
C TYR A 313 -1.20 -19.63 8.81
N ASP A 314 0.01 -19.41 8.28
CA ASP A 314 0.27 -19.40 6.83
C ASP A 314 -0.11 -20.74 6.19
N ARG A 315 0.32 -21.87 6.78
CA ARG A 315 -0.06 -23.22 6.32
C ARG A 315 -1.56 -23.50 6.37
N LEU A 316 -2.28 -22.91 7.33
CA LEU A 316 -3.74 -23.03 7.39
C LEU A 316 -4.39 -22.32 6.21
N ILE A 317 -3.89 -21.12 5.88
CA ILE A 317 -4.41 -20.30 4.79
C ILE A 317 -4.11 -20.95 3.45
N GLU A 318 -2.87 -21.40 3.23
CA GLU A 318 -2.47 -22.14 2.04
C GLU A 318 -3.40 -23.33 1.80
N LYS A 319 -3.67 -24.11 2.85
CA LYS A 319 -4.61 -25.24 2.77
C LYS A 319 -6.03 -24.81 2.39
N ILE A 320 -6.54 -23.73 2.99
CA ILE A 320 -7.89 -23.23 2.70
C ILE A 320 -7.99 -22.73 1.25
N ILE A 321 -6.96 -22.04 0.76
CA ILE A 321 -6.93 -21.53 -0.61
C ILE A 321 -6.76 -22.66 -1.63
N GLU A 322 -5.93 -23.66 -1.35
CA GLU A 322 -5.88 -24.87 -2.18
C GLU A 322 -7.24 -25.56 -2.29
N GLU A 323 -8.00 -25.60 -1.18
CA GLU A 323 -9.37 -26.09 -1.18
C GLU A 323 -10.31 -25.19 -2.03
N ASP A 324 -10.09 -23.87 -2.11
CA ASP A 324 -10.89 -22.94 -2.95
C ASP A 324 -10.56 -23.15 -4.43
N LEU A 325 -9.26 -23.17 -4.78
CA LEU A 325 -8.79 -23.30 -6.16
C LEU A 325 -9.22 -24.62 -6.80
N LYS A 326 -9.16 -25.73 -6.05
CA LYS A 326 -9.62 -27.05 -6.52
C LYS A 326 -11.11 -27.06 -6.87
N GLU A 327 -11.92 -26.23 -6.21
CA GLU A 327 -13.36 -26.15 -6.45
C GLU A 327 -13.72 -25.23 -7.61
N VAL A 328 -13.03 -24.08 -7.73
CA VAL A 328 -13.30 -23.10 -8.80
C VAL A 328 -12.87 -23.63 -10.17
N ILE A 329 -11.75 -24.37 -10.24
CA ILE A 329 -11.10 -24.68 -11.52
C ILE A 329 -11.64 -25.95 -12.19
N GLY A 330 -12.44 -26.78 -11.51
CA GLY A 330 -13.06 -27.96 -12.15
C GLY A 330 -12.09 -28.89 -12.91
N GLY A 331 -10.80 -28.88 -12.54
CA GLY A 331 -9.78 -29.78 -13.10
C GLY A 331 -9.07 -29.36 -14.41
N SER A 332 -9.23 -28.14 -14.94
CA SER A 332 -8.44 -27.73 -16.13
C SER A 332 -7.10 -27.02 -15.77
N PRO A 333 -5.92 -27.60 -16.08
CA PRO A 333 -4.62 -27.09 -15.62
C PRO A 333 -4.06 -25.84 -16.34
N GLU A 334 -4.79 -25.21 -17.26
CA GLU A 334 -4.19 -24.28 -18.22
C GLU A 334 -4.24 -22.81 -17.85
N SER A 335 -5.17 -22.37 -17.00
CA SER A 335 -5.36 -20.94 -16.69
C SER A 335 -4.36 -20.38 -15.68
N SER A 336 -3.68 -21.22 -14.89
CA SER A 336 -2.84 -20.78 -13.76
C SER A 336 -1.36 -20.58 -14.11
N LYS A 337 -0.98 -20.57 -15.41
CA LYS A 337 0.43 -20.77 -15.80
C LYS A 337 1.32 -19.52 -15.86
N ARG A 338 0.82 -18.27 -15.81
CA ARG A 338 1.65 -17.09 -16.10
C ARG A 338 2.19 -16.36 -14.86
N VAL A 339 1.32 -16.00 -13.91
CA VAL A 339 1.78 -15.38 -12.66
C VAL A 339 2.39 -16.40 -11.70
N SER A 340 1.86 -17.63 -11.71
CA SER A 340 2.52 -18.76 -11.06
C SER A 340 3.93 -18.99 -11.62
N ARG A 341 4.25 -18.73 -12.89
CA ARG A 341 5.64 -18.84 -13.37
C ARG A 341 6.57 -17.76 -12.79
N LEU A 342 6.08 -16.53 -12.63
CA LEU A 342 6.87 -15.41 -12.07
C LEU A 342 7.15 -15.60 -10.58
N ILE A 343 6.20 -16.17 -9.82
CA ILE A 343 6.34 -16.39 -8.37
C ILE A 343 6.85 -17.80 -8.03
N GLN A 344 6.49 -18.85 -8.77
CA GLN A 344 7.08 -20.21 -8.58
C GLN A 344 8.55 -20.28 -8.97
N ALA A 345 9.06 -19.31 -9.73
CA ALA A 345 10.50 -19.17 -9.98
C ALA A 345 11.28 -18.75 -8.72
N ASP A 346 10.59 -18.22 -7.70
CA ASP A 346 11.21 -17.77 -6.46
C ASP A 346 10.53 -18.39 -5.22
N PRO A 347 11.08 -19.48 -4.65
CA PRO A 347 10.51 -20.13 -3.47
C PRO A 347 10.48 -19.23 -2.22
N GLU A 348 11.13 -18.06 -2.28
CA GLU A 348 11.19 -17.09 -1.17
C GLU A 348 10.05 -16.05 -1.22
N LEU A 349 9.26 -15.99 -2.30
CA LEU A 349 8.06 -15.14 -2.37
C LEU A 349 6.80 -15.94 -2.04
N PRO A 350 5.86 -15.40 -1.23
CA PRO A 350 4.60 -16.08 -0.98
C PRO A 350 3.82 -16.33 -2.27
N GLU A 351 3.71 -17.60 -2.66
CA GLU A 351 3.06 -18.04 -3.92
C GLU A 351 1.64 -17.46 -4.08
N MET A 352 0.98 -17.18 -2.97
CA MET A 352 -0.38 -16.65 -2.90
C MET A 352 -0.53 -15.21 -3.43
N LEU A 353 0.54 -14.41 -3.45
CA LEU A 353 0.45 -12.99 -3.86
C LEU A 353 0.15 -12.82 -5.34
N GLY A 354 0.49 -13.79 -6.17
CA GLY A 354 0.20 -13.73 -7.61
C GLY A 354 -0.71 -14.82 -8.12
N LYS A 355 -1.19 -15.73 -7.26
CA LYS A 355 -2.24 -16.68 -7.66
C LYS A 355 -3.62 -16.05 -7.76
N GLU A 356 -3.85 -14.97 -7.01
CA GLU A 356 -5.12 -14.27 -7.01
C GLU A 356 -5.11 -13.16 -8.06
N GLU A 357 -5.84 -13.38 -9.14
CA GLU A 357 -6.01 -12.42 -10.24
C GLU A 357 -7.30 -11.62 -10.09
N GLY A 358 -8.23 -12.07 -9.23
CA GLY A 358 -9.50 -11.38 -9.00
C GLY A 358 -9.34 -10.14 -8.15
N LEU A 359 -10.20 -9.16 -8.40
CA LEU A 359 -10.21 -7.93 -7.63
C LEU A 359 -10.55 -8.21 -6.14
N GLN A 360 -9.60 -7.95 -5.26
CA GLN A 360 -9.73 -8.13 -3.81
C GLN A 360 -9.66 -6.82 -3.04
N ILE A 361 -8.84 -5.87 -3.48
CA ILE A 361 -8.66 -4.58 -2.82
C ILE A 361 -8.83 -3.46 -3.84
N ILE A 362 -9.58 -2.43 -3.46
CA ILE A 362 -9.67 -1.18 -4.23
C ILE A 362 -9.07 -0.09 -3.36
N THR A 363 -8.12 0.63 -3.90
CA THR A 363 -7.44 1.72 -3.20
C THR A 363 -7.07 2.83 -4.18
N SER A 364 -6.34 3.83 -3.71
CA SER A 364 -5.81 4.90 -4.54
C SER A 364 -4.39 5.22 -4.12
N GLU A 365 -3.66 5.91 -4.98
CA GLU A 365 -2.41 6.55 -4.59
C GLU A 365 -2.59 8.06 -4.53
N ASP A 366 -2.00 8.70 -3.53
CA ASP A 366 -1.83 10.14 -3.49
C ASP A 366 -0.51 10.59 -4.11
N GLY A 367 -0.21 11.89 -4.07
CA GLY A 367 1.01 12.46 -4.64
C GLY A 367 2.32 11.73 -4.29
N LEU A 368 2.40 11.04 -3.14
CA LEU A 368 3.60 10.32 -2.72
C LEU A 368 3.49 8.81 -2.98
N MET A 369 2.46 8.15 -2.46
CA MET A 369 2.32 6.68 -2.58
C MET A 369 0.87 6.22 -2.42
N LEU A 370 0.67 4.92 -2.22
CA LEU A 370 -0.60 4.34 -1.76
C LEU A 370 -1.20 5.20 -0.63
N ASN A 371 -2.50 5.44 -0.67
CA ASN A 371 -3.21 6.05 0.43
C ASN A 371 -4.07 5.01 1.15
N THR A 372 -3.92 4.87 2.48
CA THR A 372 -4.72 3.93 3.29
C THR A 372 -5.79 4.62 4.14
N GLY A 373 -6.13 5.87 3.81
CA GLY A 373 -7.21 6.60 4.47
C GLY A 373 -8.59 6.16 4.00
N ILE A 374 -8.71 5.71 2.76
CA ILE A 374 -9.92 5.11 2.21
C ILE A 374 -9.54 3.94 1.30
N PHE A 375 -10.06 2.75 1.59
CA PHE A 375 -9.88 1.57 0.74
C PHE A 375 -11.01 0.57 0.94
N PHE A 376 -11.22 -0.30 -0.03
CA PHE A 376 -12.17 -1.41 0.03
C PHE A 376 -11.44 -2.74 0.09
N VAL A 377 -11.97 -3.67 0.88
CA VAL A 377 -11.46 -5.03 1.00
C VAL A 377 -12.60 -6.03 0.81
N LYS A 378 -12.47 -6.90 -0.19
CA LYS A 378 -13.42 -7.97 -0.47
C LYS A 378 -13.32 -9.06 0.60
N CYS A 379 -14.45 -9.64 1.02
CA CYS A 379 -14.47 -10.67 2.06
C CYS A 379 -14.04 -12.05 1.52
N THR A 380 -12.73 -12.25 1.35
CA THR A 380 -12.13 -13.50 0.86
C THR A 380 -10.99 -13.98 1.77
N PRO A 381 -10.62 -15.28 1.73
CA PRO A 381 -9.45 -15.80 2.44
C PRO A 381 -8.16 -15.05 2.08
N TRP A 382 -8.01 -14.68 0.81
CA TRP A 382 -6.87 -13.91 0.33
C TRP A 382 -6.79 -12.53 1.00
N SER A 383 -7.89 -11.78 1.02
CA SER A 383 -7.93 -10.47 1.68
C SER A 383 -7.66 -10.56 3.17
N TYR A 384 -8.24 -11.57 3.83
CA TYR A 384 -8.00 -11.78 5.26
C TYR A 384 -6.54 -12.13 5.56
N TRP A 385 -5.93 -12.96 4.72
CA TRP A 385 -4.49 -13.26 4.77
C TRP A 385 -3.65 -12.00 4.58
N PHE A 386 -3.94 -11.20 3.55
CA PHE A 386 -3.23 -9.97 3.23
C PHE A 386 -3.26 -9.01 4.42
N MET A 387 -4.45 -8.74 4.97
CA MET A 387 -4.60 -7.87 6.14
C MET A 387 -3.86 -8.42 7.36
N HIS A 388 -3.87 -9.74 7.55
CA HIS A 388 -3.10 -10.38 8.63
C HIS A 388 -1.59 -10.22 8.43
N LYS A 389 -1.08 -10.35 7.20
CA LYS A 389 0.35 -10.16 6.88
C LYS A 389 0.77 -8.71 7.10
N THR A 390 -0.03 -7.75 6.66
CA THR A 390 0.16 -6.32 6.95
C THR A 390 0.16 -6.08 8.46
N ARG A 391 -0.82 -6.62 9.20
CA ARG A 391 -0.87 -6.54 10.67
C ARG A 391 0.38 -7.12 11.31
N SER A 392 0.91 -8.22 10.78
CA SER A 392 2.07 -8.89 11.34
C SER A 392 3.35 -8.06 11.31
N MET A 393 3.41 -7.04 10.43
CA MET A 393 4.49 -6.03 10.39
C MET A 393 4.51 -5.11 11.61
N THR A 394 3.47 -5.11 12.43
CA THR A 394 3.42 -4.38 13.70
C THR A 394 3.95 -5.16 14.87
N PHE A 395 4.15 -6.48 14.73
CA PHE A 395 4.58 -7.25 15.88
C PHE A 395 6.10 -7.17 16.10
N ALA A 396 6.50 -7.22 17.37
CA ALA A 396 7.85 -6.90 17.84
C ALA A 396 8.32 -5.50 17.44
N ARG A 397 9.63 -5.27 17.51
CA ARG A 397 10.27 -3.98 17.23
C ARG A 397 10.50 -3.78 15.71
N SER A 398 9.53 -4.18 14.90
CA SER A 398 9.60 -4.02 13.45
C SER A 398 9.71 -2.53 13.09
N PRO A 399 10.67 -2.13 12.23
CA PRO A 399 10.82 -0.76 11.75
C PRO A 399 9.53 -0.18 11.16
N MET A 400 8.71 -1.04 10.54
CA MET A 400 7.42 -0.64 9.96
C MET A 400 6.46 -0.07 10.98
N THR A 401 6.45 -0.62 12.19
CA THR A 401 5.53 -0.18 13.26
C THR A 401 5.67 1.31 13.54
N PHE A 402 6.90 1.81 13.47
CA PHE A 402 7.28 3.18 13.83
C PHE A 402 7.63 4.05 12.63
N HIS A 403 7.52 3.52 11.41
CA HIS A 403 7.71 4.26 10.18
C HIS A 403 6.78 5.49 10.15
N PRO A 404 7.19 6.65 9.58
CA PRO A 404 6.37 7.86 9.65
C PRO A 404 5.00 7.70 8.98
N TRP A 405 4.93 6.88 7.94
CA TRP A 405 3.67 6.54 7.25
C TRP A 405 2.95 5.29 7.77
N TRP A 406 3.39 4.72 8.90
CA TRP A 406 2.70 3.63 9.62
C TRP A 406 2.18 2.48 8.73
N ASP A 407 0.87 2.22 8.78
CA ASP A 407 0.21 1.14 8.05
C ASP A 407 0.31 1.28 6.54
N GLN A 408 0.40 2.51 6.02
CA GLN A 408 0.56 2.78 4.60
C GLN A 408 1.81 2.10 4.05
N THR A 409 2.94 2.20 4.77
CA THR A 409 4.17 1.49 4.40
C THR A 409 4.01 -0.02 4.51
N GLY A 410 3.34 -0.50 5.56
CA GLY A 410 3.06 -1.93 5.74
C GLY A 410 2.23 -2.52 4.59
N VAL A 411 1.21 -1.80 4.13
CA VAL A 411 0.39 -2.21 2.99
C VAL A 411 1.21 -2.13 1.70
N MET A 412 1.94 -1.03 1.48
CA MET A 412 2.79 -0.85 0.30
C MET A 412 3.87 -1.94 0.18
N TRP A 413 4.40 -2.42 1.31
CA TRP A 413 5.34 -3.54 1.35
C TRP A 413 4.77 -4.80 0.75
N TRP A 414 3.54 -5.19 1.13
CA TRP A 414 2.93 -6.39 0.59
C TRP A 414 2.37 -6.21 -0.82
N LEU A 415 1.99 -4.99 -1.21
CA LEU A 415 1.43 -4.71 -2.54
C LEU A 415 2.48 -4.61 -3.64
N SER A 416 3.63 -4.01 -3.38
CA SER A 416 4.58 -3.64 -4.44
C SER A 416 5.89 -4.41 -4.38
N LEU A 417 6.48 -4.61 -3.19
CA LEU A 417 7.81 -5.21 -3.06
C LEU A 417 7.92 -6.59 -3.71
N PRO A 418 7.00 -7.56 -3.49
CA PRO A 418 7.09 -8.88 -4.09
C PRO A 418 7.16 -8.82 -5.61
N VAL A 419 6.38 -7.93 -6.24
CA VAL A 419 6.33 -7.75 -7.68
C VAL A 419 7.65 -7.17 -8.20
N GLN A 420 8.22 -6.19 -7.49
CA GLN A 420 9.53 -5.63 -7.82
C GLN A 420 10.64 -6.69 -7.71
N LEU A 421 10.65 -7.48 -6.63
CA LEU A 421 11.65 -8.54 -6.43
C LEU A 421 11.53 -9.66 -7.48
N ALA A 422 10.32 -10.05 -7.83
CA ALA A 422 10.06 -11.04 -8.89
C ALA A 422 10.49 -10.51 -10.28
N ALA A 423 10.35 -9.20 -10.53
CA ALA A 423 10.85 -8.59 -11.75
C ALA A 423 12.38 -8.74 -11.85
N PHE A 424 13.12 -8.46 -10.77
CA PHE A 424 14.58 -8.60 -10.73
C PHE A 424 15.06 -10.05 -10.78
N ALA A 425 14.20 -11.02 -10.44
CA ALA A 425 14.51 -12.44 -10.52
C ALA A 425 14.72 -12.94 -11.95
N ASN A 426 13.92 -12.41 -12.87
CA ASN A 426 13.77 -12.95 -14.22
C ASN A 426 14.62 -12.19 -15.27
N GLU A 427 15.28 -11.10 -14.88
CA GLU A 427 16.00 -10.17 -15.75
C GLU A 427 17.39 -10.64 -16.20
N THR A 428 17.66 -11.95 -16.28
CA THR A 428 18.80 -12.43 -17.10
C THR A 428 18.62 -12.15 -18.59
N SER A 429 17.46 -11.65 -19.03
CA SER A 429 17.13 -11.29 -20.42
C SER A 429 16.60 -9.86 -20.56
N VAL A 430 17.33 -8.84 -20.10
CA VAL A 430 17.09 -7.41 -20.44
C VAL A 430 17.29 -7.14 -21.96
N SER A 431 17.25 -8.17 -22.80
CA SER A 431 17.70 -8.12 -24.20
C SER A 431 16.65 -7.62 -25.20
N GLU A 432 15.43 -7.32 -24.77
CA GLU A 432 14.41 -6.73 -25.65
C GLU A 432 13.76 -5.56 -24.92
N GLN A 433 13.79 -4.37 -25.54
CA GLN A 433 13.05 -3.17 -25.13
C GLN A 433 11.55 -3.48 -25.12
N GLY A 434 11.08 -4.19 -24.10
CA GLY A 434 9.67 -4.38 -23.82
C GLY A 434 9.14 -3.06 -23.26
N ASP A 435 8.19 -2.46 -23.97
CA ASP A 435 7.47 -1.29 -23.48
C ASP A 435 6.79 -1.65 -22.14
N ASP A 436 7.21 -1.01 -21.04
CA ASP A 436 6.63 -1.15 -19.69
C ASP A 436 5.16 -0.66 -19.67
N TYR A 437 4.71 -0.03 -20.78
CA TYR A 437 3.31 0.31 -21.05
C TYR A 437 2.52 -0.78 -21.78
N ASN A 438 3.08 -1.95 -22.09
CA ASN A 438 2.28 -3.02 -22.69
C ASN A 438 1.06 -3.31 -21.80
N ASP A 439 -0.13 -3.24 -22.41
CA ASP A 439 -1.52 -3.38 -21.89
C ASP A 439 -1.82 -4.67 -21.08
N LYS A 440 -0.81 -5.38 -20.61
CA LYS A 440 -0.96 -6.62 -19.82
C LYS A 440 -0.32 -6.53 -18.43
N ASP A 441 0.54 -5.54 -18.16
CA ASP A 441 1.04 -5.24 -16.82
C ASP A 441 0.17 -4.15 -16.16
N ASP A 442 -1.11 -4.49 -15.97
CA ASP A 442 -2.18 -3.55 -15.66
C ASP A 442 -2.16 -2.97 -14.24
N ASN A 443 -1.35 -3.50 -13.34
CA ASN A 443 -1.40 -3.11 -11.93
C ASN A 443 -0.31 -2.13 -11.51
N LEU A 444 0.31 -1.43 -12.47
CA LEU A 444 1.29 -0.36 -12.21
C LEU A 444 2.46 -0.79 -11.31
N GLY A 445 2.87 -2.07 -11.37
CA GLY A 445 3.93 -2.62 -10.50
C GLY A 445 3.46 -3.10 -9.11
N HIS A 446 2.14 -3.25 -8.92
CA HIS A 446 1.52 -3.87 -7.75
C HIS A 446 1.00 -5.27 -8.06
N ILE A 447 0.64 -6.01 -7.00
CA ILE A 447 0.06 -7.35 -7.13
C ILE A 447 -1.28 -7.33 -7.87
N PRO A 448 -1.61 -8.38 -8.67
CA PRO A 448 -2.82 -8.39 -9.50
C PRO A 448 -4.16 -8.37 -8.77
N ALA A 449 -4.18 -8.67 -7.49
CA ALA A 449 -5.40 -8.68 -6.68
C ALA A 449 -5.88 -7.26 -6.28
N VAL A 450 -5.15 -6.20 -6.64
CA VAL A 450 -5.42 -4.83 -6.21
C VAL A 450 -5.62 -3.91 -7.38
N HIS A 451 -6.72 -3.17 -7.36
CA HIS A 451 -7.00 -2.12 -8.33
C HIS A 451 -6.86 -0.74 -7.71
N PHE A 452 -6.27 0.18 -8.48
CA PHE A 452 -6.04 1.55 -8.08
C PHE A 452 -6.98 2.48 -8.85
N LEU A 453 -7.95 3.05 -8.13
CA LEU A 453 -8.72 4.15 -8.67
C LEU A 453 -7.91 5.45 -8.58
N PRO A 454 -8.07 6.38 -9.53
CA PRO A 454 -7.48 7.72 -9.42
C PRO A 454 -7.88 8.36 -8.09
N GLN A 455 -6.95 9.03 -7.42
CA GLN A 455 -7.16 9.59 -6.08
C GLN A 455 -8.48 10.36 -5.94
N ARG A 456 -8.79 11.17 -6.94
CA ARG A 456 -10.00 12.00 -6.98
C ARG A 456 -11.33 11.24 -6.93
N GLN A 457 -11.31 9.94 -7.23
CA GLN A 457 -12.51 9.09 -7.24
C GLN A 457 -12.72 8.39 -5.92
N LEU A 458 -11.69 8.35 -5.07
CA LEU A 458 -11.72 7.60 -3.83
C LEU A 458 -11.39 8.47 -2.61
N ASN A 459 -10.24 9.15 -2.62
CA ASN A 459 -9.77 9.97 -1.50
C ASN A 459 -9.29 11.36 -1.94
N VAL A 460 -10.23 12.27 -2.20
CA VAL A 460 -9.93 13.65 -2.57
C VAL A 460 -9.46 14.44 -1.36
N TYR A 461 -8.25 14.98 -1.43
CA TYR A 461 -7.78 15.93 -0.43
C TYR A 461 -8.51 17.27 -0.51
N PRO A 462 -8.65 18.00 0.62
CA PRO A 462 -9.10 19.38 0.61
C PRO A 462 -8.30 20.22 -0.41
N PRO A 463 -8.89 21.23 -1.06
CA PRO A 463 -8.22 21.90 -2.18
C PRO A 463 -6.84 22.48 -1.86
N VAL A 464 -6.60 22.92 -0.63
CA VAL A 464 -5.27 23.41 -0.23
C VAL A 464 -4.22 22.29 -0.30
N VAL A 465 -4.56 21.12 0.21
CA VAL A 465 -3.68 19.95 0.28
C VAL A 465 -3.47 19.35 -1.12
N ALA A 466 -4.55 19.18 -1.88
CA ALA A 466 -4.47 18.70 -3.26
C ALA A 466 -3.60 19.63 -4.15
N ALA A 467 -3.56 20.95 -3.85
CA ALA A 467 -2.69 21.89 -4.55
C ALA A 467 -1.22 21.69 -4.19
N MET A 468 -0.91 21.50 -2.92
CA MET A 468 0.45 21.22 -2.46
C MET A 468 1.00 19.91 -3.04
N LEU A 469 0.16 18.88 -3.11
CA LEU A 469 0.51 17.56 -3.66
C LEU A 469 0.43 17.50 -5.19
N LYS A 470 0.02 18.59 -5.85
CA LYS A 470 -0.17 18.68 -7.31
C LYS A 470 -1.16 17.64 -7.87
N THR A 471 -2.19 17.30 -7.10
CA THR A 471 -3.21 16.30 -7.47
C THR A 471 -4.50 16.92 -8.03
N HIS A 472 -4.55 18.24 -8.20
CA HIS A 472 -5.66 18.94 -8.88
C HIS A 472 -5.67 18.79 -10.39
N ILE A 473 -6.88 18.86 -10.98
CA ILE A 473 -7.07 19.14 -12.39
C ILE A 473 -7.89 20.42 -12.54
N GLY A 474 -7.18 21.49 -12.92
CA GLY A 474 -7.71 22.83 -13.11
C GLY A 474 -6.58 23.84 -13.02
N SER A 475 -6.71 24.99 -13.71
CA SER A 475 -5.68 26.04 -13.70
C SER A 475 -5.32 26.40 -12.25
N PRO A 476 -4.06 26.21 -11.82
CA PRO A 476 -3.60 26.55 -10.48
C PRO A 476 -3.92 28.01 -10.11
N LEU A 477 -4.08 28.86 -11.13
CA LEU A 477 -4.31 30.29 -10.98
C LEU A 477 -5.61 30.61 -10.23
N LEU A 478 -6.73 29.94 -10.53
CA LEU A 478 -8.02 30.28 -9.92
C LEU A 478 -8.07 29.86 -8.44
N TYR A 479 -7.52 28.69 -8.12
CA TYR A 479 -7.44 28.18 -6.75
C TYR A 479 -6.38 28.90 -5.92
N MET A 480 -5.23 29.24 -6.51
CA MET A 480 -4.25 30.08 -5.83
C MET A 480 -4.84 31.45 -5.50
N ILE A 481 -5.61 32.09 -6.39
CA ILE A 481 -6.26 33.37 -6.10
C ILE A 481 -7.25 33.25 -4.93
N LEU A 482 -8.08 32.20 -4.89
CA LEU A 482 -9.02 31.98 -3.80
C LEU A 482 -8.31 31.65 -2.47
N CYS A 483 -7.26 30.81 -2.50
CA CYS A 483 -6.50 30.45 -1.31
C CYS A 483 -5.66 31.62 -0.79
N LYS A 484 -5.00 32.40 -1.67
CA LYS A 484 -4.23 33.59 -1.27
C LYS A 484 -5.14 34.63 -0.62
N SER A 485 -6.38 34.77 -1.09
CA SER A 485 -7.36 35.70 -0.51
C SER A 485 -7.82 35.27 0.90
N ALA A 486 -8.01 33.97 1.13
CA ALA A 486 -8.34 33.44 2.46
C ALA A 486 -7.13 33.41 3.42
N PHE A 487 -5.93 33.21 2.89
CA PHE A 487 -4.69 33.09 3.68
C PHE A 487 -4.10 34.46 4.06
N LEU A 488 -4.21 35.48 3.20
CA LEU A 488 -3.82 36.86 3.51
C LEU A 488 -4.69 37.50 4.60
N LEU A 489 -5.85 36.91 4.89
CA LEU A 489 -6.75 37.37 5.95
C LEU A 489 -6.52 36.69 7.31
N SER A 490 -5.68 35.65 7.41
CA SER A 490 -5.67 34.81 8.62
C SER A 490 -4.44 34.84 9.53
N LEU A 491 -3.19 35.11 9.14
CA LEU A 491 -2.08 35.11 10.13
C LEU A 491 -0.83 35.95 9.78
N PRO A 492 -0.31 36.78 10.71
CA PRO A 492 1.07 37.23 10.71
C PRO A 492 1.99 36.22 11.41
N GLY A 493 3.02 35.73 10.71
CA GLY A 493 4.27 35.30 11.36
C GLY A 493 4.56 33.81 11.60
N ARG A 494 4.02 32.85 10.83
CA ARG A 494 4.50 31.44 10.88
C ARG A 494 4.88 30.88 9.51
N ARG A 495 6.05 30.23 9.44
CA ARG A 495 6.61 29.59 8.22
C ARG A 495 5.80 28.36 7.83
N LEU A 496 5.59 28.21 6.51
CA LEU A 496 4.82 27.14 5.85
C LEU A 496 5.33 25.71 6.13
N TYR A 497 6.57 25.55 6.60
CA TYR A 497 7.27 24.26 6.71
C TYR A 497 6.67 23.25 7.70
N SER A 498 5.84 23.68 8.66
CA SER A 498 5.26 22.74 9.66
C SER A 498 4.13 21.85 9.12
N VAL A 499 3.54 22.16 7.97
CA VAL A 499 2.38 21.41 7.43
C VAL A 499 2.81 20.10 6.76
N LEU A 500 4.01 20.05 6.17
CA LEU A 500 4.59 18.81 5.61
C LEU A 500 5.10 17.84 6.68
N GLN A 501 5.27 18.29 7.94
CA GLN A 501 5.65 17.41 9.05
C GLN A 501 4.46 16.66 9.66
N TRP A 502 3.23 17.06 9.33
CA TRP A 502 1.99 16.46 9.84
C TRP A 502 1.27 15.59 8.80
N MET A 503 1.73 15.62 7.55
CA MET A 503 1.34 14.69 6.49
C MET A 503 2.40 13.61 6.37
#